data_AF-A0A7J3SMH9-F1
#
_entry.id   AF-A0A7J3SMH9-F1
#
_cell.length_a   1.000
_cell.length_b   1.000
_cell.length_c   1.000
_cell.angle_alpha   90.00
_cell.angle_beta   90.00
_cell.angle_gamma   90.00
#
_symmetry.space_group_name_H-M   'P 1'
#
loop_
_entity.id
_entity.type
_entity.pdbx_description
1 polymer ?
#
loop_
_entity_poly.entity_id
_entity_poly.type
_entity_poly.pdbx_seq_one_letter_code
_entity_poly.pdbx_strand_id
1 'polypeptide(L)'
;MKSDPFTLEIIKRSLIVAAEEMFYAFGRTAMSPVIYEVLDYAVGITDSKGELLAQAPGVPGFSGVLDFVASETLEKFGKDLREGDVIASNVPYYSGTHLNDVALSMPVFHGDELVGLVLNKGHWSEVGGMHFGSWTSDSTEIFQEGLLLPAVKIYSEGKPNKDVIDLILANNRLPRLTKGDMEAQIASMKVAARRVRALIDKYGLDSVKQAMGKVIEDGERAAKLKLKELPKGTFEAEDYIDDDGFGNSEVYVRVKVTIDDNSFTADFTGSGQQVKGSINSPFPATVSAVRETYMAVTDPHAEPNGGFFKPIKVIAPSGSIFNPIPPAPTSTYWESMAYATDLVWKALAPHIPQKLSAGHFLSILATILGGVDDRTGEPFAIVEPQPGGWGGWEGGDGESGLVACGDGETYIASNEVYERRLPVRVERYELNVSDGTGHGKFRGGFGVRKDYKVLSNKAYLTLSIGRSKFPPWGVGMGLNGTPNYAVIIKSNGESMKVRRIANYEMLKGDLVSLRSGGGGGWGDPLERDPKLVAWDVKNEYITIEQARNIYGVVIDPRS
;
A
#
# COMPACT_ATOMS: atom_id res chain seq x y z
N MET A 1 32.73 -22.85 14.97
CA MET A 1 31.89 -23.99 15.45
C MET A 1 30.52 -23.83 14.84
N LYS A 2 29.85 -24.90 14.44
CA LYS A 2 28.47 -24.81 13.94
C LYS A 2 27.58 -24.44 15.13
N SER A 3 26.91 -23.29 15.09
CA SER A 3 26.04 -22.85 16.18
C SER A 3 24.91 -23.85 16.38
N ASP A 4 24.53 -24.10 17.63
CA ASP A 4 23.44 -25.03 17.94
C ASP A 4 22.08 -24.45 17.46
N PRO A 5 21.07 -25.32 17.23
CA PRO A 5 19.78 -24.87 16.69
C PRO A 5 19.04 -23.87 17.58
N PHE A 6 19.20 -23.92 18.90
CA PHE A 6 18.53 -22.98 19.82
C PHE A 6 19.13 -21.59 19.69
N THR A 7 20.46 -21.49 19.64
CA THR A 7 21.15 -20.21 19.40
C THR A 7 20.73 -19.59 18.08
N LEU A 8 20.67 -20.39 17.00
CA LEU A 8 20.24 -19.89 15.68
C LEU A 8 18.80 -19.36 15.73
N GLU A 9 17.86 -20.08 16.34
CA GLU A 9 16.47 -19.62 16.43
C GLU A 9 16.32 -18.35 17.28
N ILE A 10 17.09 -18.22 18.37
CA ILE A 10 17.12 -16.98 19.18
C ILE A 10 17.61 -15.80 18.34
N ILE A 11 18.68 -15.97 17.56
CA ILE A 11 19.19 -14.89 16.69
C ILE A 11 18.16 -14.53 15.62
N LYS A 12 17.56 -15.52 14.95
CA LYS A 12 16.50 -15.30 13.94
C LYS A 12 15.35 -14.48 14.50
N ARG A 13 14.80 -14.87 15.65
CA ARG A 13 13.70 -14.14 16.31
C ARG A 13 14.13 -12.75 16.78
N SER A 14 15.37 -12.59 17.22
CA SER A 14 15.90 -11.28 17.62
C SER A 14 16.06 -10.30 16.45
N LEU A 15 16.29 -10.79 15.22
CA LEU A 15 16.29 -9.94 14.01
C LEU A 15 14.89 -9.42 13.69
N ILE A 16 13.85 -10.24 13.87
CA ILE A 16 12.44 -9.82 13.72
C ILE A 16 12.11 -8.72 14.75
N VAL A 17 12.45 -8.97 16.02
CA VAL A 17 12.27 -7.97 17.09
C VAL A 17 13.04 -6.67 16.80
N ALA A 18 14.23 -6.75 16.20
CA ALA A 18 14.98 -5.56 15.79
C ALA A 18 14.23 -4.74 14.72
N ALA A 19 13.57 -5.40 13.77
CA ALA A 19 12.72 -4.74 12.77
C ALA A 19 11.46 -4.14 13.42
N GLU A 20 10.78 -4.86 14.32
CA GLU A 20 9.62 -4.35 15.06
C GLU A 20 9.96 -3.12 15.91
N GLU A 21 11.08 -3.14 16.64
CA GLU A 21 11.52 -1.99 17.42
C GLU A 21 11.84 -0.77 16.53
N MET A 22 12.41 -1.00 15.35
CA MET A 22 12.57 0.05 14.34
C MET A 22 11.22 0.58 13.86
N PHE A 23 10.24 -0.29 13.60
CA PHE A 23 8.90 0.10 13.19
C PHE A 23 8.25 1.03 14.24
N TYR A 24 8.24 0.62 15.51
CA TYR A 24 7.67 1.43 16.59
C TYR A 24 8.45 2.73 16.83
N ALA A 25 9.79 2.70 16.74
CA ALA A 25 10.60 3.90 16.89
C ALA A 25 10.29 4.92 15.79
N PHE A 26 10.08 4.46 14.55
CA PHE A 26 9.76 5.35 13.44
C PHE A 26 8.42 6.05 13.65
N GLY A 27 7.33 5.29 13.82
CA GLY A 27 5.99 5.87 14.01
C GLY A 27 5.90 6.82 15.21
N ARG A 28 6.56 6.50 16.33
CA ARG A 28 6.52 7.36 17.54
C ARG A 28 7.35 8.63 17.46
N THR A 29 8.29 8.73 16.53
CA THR A 29 9.20 9.90 16.41
C THR A 29 8.98 10.72 15.15
N ALA A 30 8.12 10.25 14.24
CA ALA A 30 7.71 10.98 13.05
C ALA A 30 6.90 12.24 13.39
N MET A 31 6.88 13.18 12.45
CA MET A 31 6.24 14.49 12.58
C MET A 31 4.98 14.62 11.72
N SER A 32 4.86 13.87 10.63
CA SER A 32 3.67 13.90 9.77
C SER A 32 2.61 12.87 10.19
N PRO A 33 1.31 13.24 10.13
CA PRO A 33 0.22 12.32 10.50
C PRO A 33 0.16 11.07 9.61
N VAL A 34 0.61 11.17 8.36
CA VAL A 34 0.66 10.04 7.43
C VAL A 34 1.60 8.92 7.96
N ILE A 35 2.62 9.27 8.74
CA ILE A 35 3.50 8.28 9.38
C ILE A 35 3.04 7.95 10.80
N TYR A 36 2.79 8.93 11.69
CA TYR A 36 2.54 8.61 13.11
C TYR A 36 1.09 8.16 13.42
N GLU A 37 0.12 8.51 12.58
CA GLU A 37 -1.30 8.18 12.80
C GLU A 37 -1.77 7.08 11.84
N VAL A 38 -1.41 7.20 10.57
CA VAL A 38 -1.83 6.30 9.49
C VAL A 38 -0.90 5.09 9.35
N LEU A 39 0.38 5.23 9.73
CA LEU A 39 1.44 4.21 9.59
C LEU A 39 1.80 3.84 8.14
N ASP A 40 1.81 4.84 7.24
CA ASP A 40 2.19 4.66 5.84
C ASP A 40 3.72 4.54 5.67
N TYR A 41 4.27 3.44 6.19
CA TYR A 41 5.68 3.10 6.13
C TYR A 41 5.93 1.59 6.28
N ALA A 42 7.13 1.16 5.89
CA ALA A 42 7.65 -0.18 6.11
C ALA A 42 9.12 -0.15 6.51
N VAL A 43 9.58 -1.24 7.14
CA VAL A 43 10.94 -1.36 7.65
C VAL A 43 11.47 -2.77 7.42
N GLY A 44 12.78 -2.92 7.21
CA GLY A 44 13.39 -4.21 6.97
C GLY A 44 14.89 -4.27 7.25
N ILE A 45 15.41 -5.49 7.33
CA ILE A 45 16.82 -5.81 7.55
C ILE A 45 17.23 -6.83 6.49
N THR A 46 18.35 -6.60 5.82
CA THR A 46 18.92 -7.54 4.84
C THR A 46 20.25 -8.10 5.31
N ASP A 47 20.69 -9.17 4.67
CA ASP A 47 22.09 -9.58 4.74
C ASP A 47 22.98 -8.67 3.86
N SER A 48 24.27 -8.96 3.80
CA SER A 48 25.26 -8.20 3.02
C SER A 48 25.13 -8.36 1.50
N LYS A 49 24.24 -9.25 1.03
CA LYS A 49 23.89 -9.42 -0.38
C LYS A 49 22.59 -8.71 -0.75
N GLY A 50 21.91 -8.12 0.22
CA GLY A 50 20.62 -7.45 0.03
C GLY A 50 19.41 -8.37 0.13
N GLU A 51 19.59 -9.63 0.55
CA GLU A 51 18.46 -10.55 0.76
C GLU A 51 17.71 -10.17 2.03
N LEU A 52 16.39 -9.95 1.91
CA LEU A 52 15.52 -9.59 3.04
C LEU A 52 15.49 -10.71 4.09
N LEU A 53 15.88 -10.39 5.32
CA LEU A 53 15.92 -11.32 6.46
C LEU A 53 14.71 -11.16 7.37
N ALA A 54 14.34 -9.92 7.68
CA ALA A 54 13.28 -9.60 8.60
C ALA A 54 12.63 -8.27 8.22
N GLN A 55 11.36 -8.15 8.52
CA GLN A 55 10.55 -6.94 8.40
C GLN A 55 9.52 -6.91 9.53
N ALA A 56 8.91 -5.76 9.76
CA ALA A 56 7.75 -5.66 10.63
C ALA A 56 6.47 -5.52 9.79
N PRO A 57 5.30 -5.97 10.29
CA PRO A 57 4.02 -5.66 9.67
C PRO A 57 3.85 -4.14 9.49
N GLY A 58 3.60 -3.72 8.26
CA GLY A 58 3.46 -2.34 7.80
C GLY A 58 2.73 -2.36 6.47
N VAL A 59 2.98 -1.38 5.59
CA VAL A 59 2.43 -1.37 4.23
C VAL A 59 3.03 -2.51 3.39
N PRO A 60 2.25 -3.52 2.95
CA PRO A 60 2.75 -4.62 2.11
C PRO A 60 3.39 -4.13 0.82
N GLY A 61 2.78 -3.13 0.18
CA GLY A 61 3.32 -2.49 -1.04
C GLY A 61 4.76 -2.00 -0.87
N PHE A 62 5.11 -1.47 0.31
CA PHE A 62 6.46 -0.97 0.61
C PHE A 62 7.39 -2.08 1.08
N SER A 63 6.89 -2.97 1.92
CA SER A 63 7.63 -4.10 2.47
C SER A 63 8.16 -4.99 1.33
N GLY A 64 7.33 -5.23 0.31
CA GLY A 64 7.68 -6.03 -0.85
C GLY A 64 8.64 -5.37 -1.85
N VAL A 65 9.16 -4.16 -1.60
CA VAL A 65 10.20 -3.53 -2.46
C VAL A 65 11.54 -3.30 -1.75
N LEU A 66 11.67 -3.58 -0.45
CA LEU A 66 12.87 -3.24 0.32
C LEU A 66 14.15 -3.92 -0.19
N ASP A 67 14.05 -5.14 -0.73
CA ASP A 67 15.17 -5.85 -1.36
C ASP A 67 15.65 -5.19 -2.67
N PHE A 68 14.77 -4.50 -3.40
CA PHE A 68 15.17 -3.69 -4.55
C PHE A 68 15.94 -2.43 -4.11
N VAL A 69 15.54 -1.79 -3.00
CA VAL A 69 16.29 -0.66 -2.39
C VAL A 69 17.68 -1.11 -1.94
N ALA A 70 17.75 -2.29 -1.32
CA ALA A 70 19.02 -2.90 -0.93
C ALA A 70 19.93 -3.13 -2.14
N SER A 71 19.36 -3.69 -3.21
CA SER A 71 20.06 -3.96 -4.46
C SER A 71 20.58 -2.67 -5.10
N GLU A 72 19.75 -1.63 -5.24
CA GLU A 72 20.16 -0.33 -5.77
C GLU A 72 21.31 0.29 -4.95
N THR A 73 21.25 0.19 -3.62
CA THR A 73 22.30 0.68 -2.73
C THR A 73 23.62 -0.07 -2.94
N LEU A 74 23.57 -1.41 -3.00
CA LEU A 74 24.74 -2.26 -3.14
C LEU A 74 25.38 -2.16 -4.54
N GLU A 75 24.56 -2.04 -5.58
CA GLU A 75 25.04 -1.84 -6.96
C GLU A 75 25.76 -0.51 -7.11
N LYS A 76 25.22 0.56 -6.54
CA LYS A 76 25.80 1.90 -6.67
C LYS A 76 27.01 2.12 -5.78
N PHE A 77 26.94 1.71 -4.51
CA PHE A 77 27.97 2.02 -3.54
C PHE A 77 28.80 0.81 -3.15
N GLY A 78 28.22 -0.37 -2.90
CA GLY A 78 28.93 -1.61 -2.61
C GLY A 78 30.19 -1.46 -1.75
N LYS A 79 31.36 -1.43 -2.41
CA LYS A 79 32.70 -1.28 -1.80
C LYS A 79 33.00 0.11 -1.24
N ASP A 80 32.23 1.13 -1.62
CA ASP A 80 32.32 2.53 -1.18
C ASP A 80 31.33 2.87 -0.06
N LEU A 81 30.56 1.88 0.41
CA LEU A 81 29.77 2.01 1.64
C LEU A 81 30.72 2.05 2.85
N ARG A 82 30.42 2.96 3.77
CA ARG A 82 31.13 3.11 5.05
C ARG A 82 30.14 3.12 6.20
N GLU A 83 30.59 2.71 7.38
CA GLU A 83 29.81 2.80 8.61
C GLU A 83 29.37 4.26 8.85
N GLY A 84 28.09 4.46 9.19
CA GLY A 84 27.48 5.78 9.37
C GLY A 84 27.02 6.47 8.08
N ASP A 85 27.18 5.87 6.91
CA ASP A 85 26.50 6.33 5.70
C ASP A 85 24.97 6.16 5.83
N VAL A 86 24.21 7.06 5.21
CA VAL A 86 22.76 6.89 4.99
C VAL A 86 22.44 7.30 3.57
N ILE A 87 21.79 6.40 2.84
CA ILE A 87 21.43 6.56 1.43
C ILE A 87 19.93 6.83 1.33
N ALA A 88 19.52 7.81 0.53
CA ALA A 88 18.13 8.09 0.20
C ALA A 88 17.82 7.75 -1.26
N SER A 89 16.72 7.02 -1.47
CA SER A 89 16.24 6.55 -2.78
C SER A 89 14.73 6.77 -2.92
N ASN A 90 14.29 7.33 -4.04
CA ASN A 90 12.84 7.40 -4.38
C ASN A 90 12.53 7.21 -5.87
N VAL A 91 13.54 6.96 -6.71
CA VAL A 91 13.32 6.77 -8.15
C VAL A 91 12.60 5.44 -8.37
N PRO A 92 11.38 5.44 -8.92
CA PRO A 92 10.45 4.33 -8.72
C PRO A 92 10.74 3.12 -9.61
N TYR A 93 11.28 3.35 -10.81
CA TYR A 93 11.42 2.33 -11.86
C TYR A 93 12.23 1.09 -11.45
N TYR A 94 13.19 1.24 -10.54
CA TYR A 94 14.13 0.17 -10.19
C TYR A 94 14.02 -0.30 -8.74
N SER A 95 13.63 0.59 -7.81
CA SER A 95 13.66 0.30 -6.38
C SER A 95 12.42 0.72 -5.59
N GLY A 96 11.37 1.20 -6.25
CA GLY A 96 10.27 1.83 -5.54
C GLY A 96 8.92 1.81 -6.22
N THR A 97 8.16 2.86 -5.94
CA THR A 97 6.71 2.97 -6.09
C THR A 97 6.35 4.32 -6.71
N HIS A 98 6.49 5.41 -5.97
CA HIS A 98 6.50 6.78 -6.51
C HIS A 98 7.43 7.68 -5.68
N LEU A 99 7.54 8.96 -6.03
CA LEU A 99 8.56 9.86 -5.45
C LEU A 99 8.33 10.22 -3.98
N ASN A 100 7.10 10.24 -3.49
CA ASN A 100 6.82 10.54 -2.08
C ASN A 100 7.27 9.40 -1.15
N ASP A 101 7.33 8.16 -1.64
CA ASP A 101 7.74 7.02 -0.84
C ASP A 101 9.28 6.94 -0.78
N VAL A 102 9.89 7.69 0.13
CA VAL A 102 11.35 7.79 0.22
C VAL A 102 11.90 6.66 1.07
N ALA A 103 12.76 5.85 0.46
CA ALA A 103 13.47 4.78 1.13
C ALA A 103 14.83 5.27 1.64
N LEU A 104 15.15 4.93 2.89
CA LEU A 104 16.49 5.10 3.45
C LEU A 104 17.16 3.76 3.68
N SER A 105 18.48 3.74 3.46
CA SER A 105 19.35 2.59 3.67
C SER A 105 20.57 2.96 4.50
N MET A 106 20.84 2.16 5.52
CA MET A 106 21.99 2.34 6.42
C MET A 106 22.76 1.02 6.55
N PRO A 107 24.06 0.98 6.18
CA PRO A 107 24.86 -0.23 6.32
C PRO A 107 25.22 -0.49 7.78
N VAL A 108 25.33 -1.77 8.13
CA VAL A 108 25.79 -2.24 9.44
C VAL A 108 27.10 -2.98 9.26
N PHE A 109 28.18 -2.46 9.86
CA PHE A 109 29.49 -3.09 9.84
C PHE A 109 29.85 -3.77 11.17
N HIS A 110 30.73 -4.77 11.09
CA HIS A 110 31.51 -5.28 12.20
C HIS A 110 32.99 -5.27 11.81
N GLY A 111 33.76 -4.33 12.36
CA GLY A 111 35.08 -3.98 11.80
C GLY A 111 34.93 -3.43 10.38
N ASP A 112 35.69 -3.97 9.43
CA ASP A 112 35.62 -3.59 8.01
C ASP A 112 34.63 -4.46 7.20
N GLU A 113 33.95 -5.42 7.85
CA GLU A 113 33.04 -6.34 7.18
C GLU A 113 31.59 -5.82 7.21
N LEU A 114 31.00 -5.68 6.01
CA LEU A 114 29.58 -5.39 5.86
C LEU A 114 28.76 -6.62 6.28
N VAL A 115 27.94 -6.46 7.31
CA VAL A 115 27.05 -7.51 7.81
C VAL A 115 25.73 -7.53 7.04
N GLY A 116 25.20 -6.35 6.73
CA GLY A 116 23.92 -6.18 6.04
C GLY A 116 23.46 -4.73 6.02
N LEU A 117 22.24 -4.50 5.54
CA LEU A 117 21.61 -3.18 5.51
C LEU A 117 20.39 -3.16 6.43
N VAL A 118 20.17 -2.02 7.06
CA VAL A 118 18.90 -1.69 7.71
C VAL A 118 18.20 -0.66 6.80
N LEU A 119 16.93 -0.91 6.53
CA LEU A 119 16.16 -0.19 5.52
C LEU A 119 14.83 0.26 6.13
N ASN A 120 14.34 1.40 5.67
CA ASN A 120 12.93 1.75 5.81
C ASN A 120 12.46 2.55 4.61
N LYS A 121 11.15 2.62 4.42
CA LYS A 121 10.48 3.40 3.40
C LYS A 121 9.28 4.05 4.04
N GLY A 122 9.14 5.36 3.89
CA GLY A 122 8.02 6.11 4.45
C GLY A 122 7.50 7.13 3.47
N HIS A 123 6.20 7.39 3.53
CA HIS A 123 5.55 8.38 2.69
C HIS A 123 5.85 9.79 3.20
N TRP A 124 6.75 10.50 2.53
CA TRP A 124 6.98 11.91 2.79
C TRP A 124 5.84 12.72 2.21
N SER A 125 5.22 13.57 3.03
CA SER A 125 4.06 14.36 2.59
C SER A 125 4.35 15.33 1.44
N GLU A 126 5.63 15.57 1.14
CA GLU A 126 6.05 16.49 0.09
C GLU A 126 7.47 16.17 -0.36
N VAL A 127 7.72 16.18 -1.68
CA VAL A 127 9.02 16.02 -2.33
C VAL A 127 9.24 17.00 -3.50
N GLY A 128 8.48 18.09 -3.59
CA GLY A 128 8.64 19.16 -4.57
C GLY A 128 7.88 18.98 -5.88
N GLY A 129 6.85 18.14 -5.92
CA GLY A 129 6.01 17.97 -7.10
C GLY A 129 5.26 19.25 -7.48
N MET A 130 4.72 19.32 -8.70
CA MET A 130 4.12 20.53 -9.26
C MET A 130 2.94 21.06 -8.45
N HIS A 131 2.24 20.19 -7.72
CA HIS A 131 1.13 20.53 -6.82
C HIS A 131 1.46 20.24 -5.35
N PHE A 132 0.68 20.82 -4.45
CA PHE A 132 0.82 20.59 -3.01
C PHE A 132 0.60 19.10 -2.67
N GLY A 133 1.42 18.56 -1.76
CA GLY A 133 1.45 17.12 -1.45
C GLY A 133 2.32 16.29 -2.41
N SER A 134 2.83 16.91 -3.49
CA SER A 134 3.71 16.35 -4.53
C SER A 134 3.11 15.27 -5.43
N TRP A 135 2.36 14.32 -4.89
CA TRP A 135 1.65 13.38 -5.76
C TRP A 135 0.44 14.05 -6.41
N THR A 136 0.15 13.69 -7.66
CA THR A 136 -0.97 14.26 -8.41
C THR A 136 -1.55 13.34 -9.49
N SER A 137 -2.82 13.53 -9.82
CA SER A 137 -3.52 12.78 -10.87
C SER A 137 -3.35 13.34 -12.28
N ASP A 138 -2.69 14.49 -12.44
CA ASP A 138 -2.55 15.23 -13.70
C ASP A 138 -1.08 15.41 -14.17
N SER A 139 -0.14 14.63 -13.63
CA SER A 139 1.22 14.57 -14.17
C SER A 139 1.26 13.74 -15.46
N THR A 140 2.14 14.16 -16.36
CA THR A 140 2.40 13.55 -17.67
C THR A 140 3.84 13.06 -17.82
N GLU A 141 4.71 13.45 -16.88
CA GLU A 141 6.09 13.00 -16.78
C GLU A 141 6.54 13.01 -15.32
N ILE A 142 7.47 12.12 -14.96
CA ILE A 142 7.99 11.96 -13.59
C ILE A 142 8.59 13.26 -13.02
N PHE A 143 9.13 14.15 -13.85
CA PHE A 143 9.74 15.41 -13.42
C PHE A 143 8.72 16.40 -12.84
N GLN A 144 7.44 16.24 -13.16
CA GLN A 144 6.35 17.01 -12.57
C GLN A 144 5.98 16.51 -11.17
N GLU A 145 6.46 15.33 -10.76
CA GLU A 145 6.08 14.68 -9.50
C GLU A 145 7.02 15.02 -8.35
N GLY A 146 8.17 15.63 -8.63
CA GLY A 146 9.08 16.17 -7.63
C GLY A 146 10.53 15.73 -7.79
N LEU A 147 11.28 15.83 -6.69
CA LEU A 147 12.71 15.59 -6.61
C LEU A 147 13.02 14.10 -6.78
N LEU A 148 13.92 13.81 -7.71
CA LEU A 148 14.46 12.47 -7.93
C LEU A 148 15.71 12.27 -7.08
N LEU A 149 15.70 11.24 -6.24
CA LEU A 149 16.79 10.79 -5.37
C LEU A 149 17.29 9.43 -5.87
N PRO A 150 18.23 9.38 -6.83
CA PRO A 150 18.73 8.14 -7.41
C PRO A 150 19.81 7.52 -6.52
N ALA A 151 19.47 7.08 -5.31
CA ALA A 151 20.40 6.58 -4.28
C ALA A 151 21.53 7.58 -3.96
N VAL A 152 21.23 8.62 -3.17
CA VAL A 152 22.19 9.68 -2.79
C VAL A 152 22.56 9.61 -1.31
N LYS A 153 23.82 9.87 -0.95
CA LYS A 153 24.26 9.94 0.45
C LYS A 153 23.71 11.21 1.11
N ILE A 154 22.76 11.06 2.04
CA ILE A 154 22.30 12.13 2.92
C ILE A 154 23.13 12.20 4.21
N TYR A 155 23.79 11.10 4.58
CA TYR A 155 24.88 11.09 5.55
C TYR A 155 26.08 10.35 4.95
N SER A 156 27.28 10.86 5.21
CA SER A 156 28.54 10.20 4.87
C SER A 156 29.35 10.04 6.15
N GLU A 157 29.68 8.79 6.51
CA GLU A 157 30.48 8.47 7.70
C GLU A 157 29.98 9.17 8.99
N GLY A 158 28.66 9.16 9.20
CA GLY A 158 28.00 9.76 10.35
C GLY A 158 27.83 11.27 10.30
N LYS A 159 28.32 11.94 9.25
CA LYS A 159 28.18 13.39 9.05
C LYS A 159 27.07 13.69 8.05
N PRO A 160 26.16 14.65 8.34
CA PRO A 160 25.10 15.03 7.39
C PRO A 160 25.71 15.65 6.14
N ASN A 161 25.24 15.22 4.97
CA ASN A 161 25.52 15.88 3.70
C ASN A 161 24.58 17.08 3.56
N LYS A 162 25.02 18.22 4.10
CA LYS A 162 24.21 19.44 4.21
C LYS A 162 23.70 19.91 2.86
N ASP A 163 24.53 19.88 1.81
CA ASP A 163 24.12 20.37 0.50
C ASP A 163 22.95 19.55 -0.08
N VAL A 164 22.98 18.22 0.08
CA VAL A 164 21.87 17.35 -0.36
C VAL A 164 20.62 17.59 0.47
N ILE A 165 20.77 17.70 1.79
CA ILE A 165 19.63 17.97 2.69
C ILE A 165 19.02 19.34 2.37
N ASP A 166 19.83 20.38 2.19
CA ASP A 166 19.38 21.73 1.86
C ASP A 166 18.66 21.76 0.51
N LEU A 167 19.12 20.99 -0.49
CA LEU A 167 18.42 20.82 -1.76
C LEU A 167 17.04 20.16 -1.59
N ILE A 168 16.95 19.09 -0.78
CA ILE A 168 15.67 18.44 -0.47
C ILE A 168 14.71 19.44 0.18
N LEU A 169 15.17 20.17 1.20
CA LEU A 169 14.32 21.09 1.97
C LEU A 169 13.94 22.35 1.18
N ALA A 170 14.82 22.86 0.32
CA ALA A 170 14.53 24.02 -0.51
C ALA A 170 13.46 23.76 -1.58
N ASN A 171 13.32 22.49 -2.01
CA ASN A 171 12.29 22.07 -2.96
C ASN A 171 11.01 21.60 -2.26
N ASN A 172 10.79 21.94 -0.99
CA ASN A 172 9.70 21.39 -0.19
C ASN A 172 8.75 22.46 0.34
N ARG A 173 7.43 22.24 0.25
CA ARG A 173 6.40 23.14 0.85
C ARG A 173 6.16 22.88 2.34
N LEU A 174 6.60 21.74 2.87
CA LEU A 174 6.47 21.28 4.25
C LEU A 174 7.85 20.92 4.86
N PRO A 175 8.90 21.76 4.73
CA PRO A 175 10.29 21.35 4.98
C PRO A 175 10.53 20.90 6.43
N ARG A 176 9.79 21.45 7.39
CA ARG A 176 9.87 21.04 8.80
C ARG A 176 9.38 19.60 9.02
N LEU A 177 8.30 19.20 8.35
CA LEU A 177 7.76 17.85 8.45
C LEU A 177 8.68 16.86 7.75
N THR A 178 9.08 17.16 6.51
CA THR A 178 10.00 16.33 5.73
C THR A 178 11.33 16.09 6.46
N LYS A 179 11.94 17.15 7.02
CA LYS A 179 13.15 17.00 7.82
C LYS A 179 12.93 16.12 9.04
N GLY A 180 11.80 16.31 9.73
CA GLY A 180 11.42 15.53 10.91
C GLY A 180 11.27 14.05 10.60
N ASP A 181 10.54 13.71 9.54
CA ASP A 181 10.30 12.33 9.13
C ASP A 181 11.59 11.66 8.62
N MET A 182 12.43 12.40 7.88
CA MET A 182 13.78 11.92 7.50
C MET A 182 14.64 11.61 8.73
N GLU A 183 14.65 12.50 9.73
CA GLU A 183 15.40 12.28 10.98
C GLU A 183 14.82 11.12 11.80
N ALA A 184 13.49 10.95 11.80
CA ALA A 184 12.80 9.82 12.43
C ALA A 184 13.17 8.49 11.76
N GLN A 185 13.22 8.42 10.43
CA GLN A 185 13.72 7.25 9.69
C GLN A 185 15.16 6.91 10.07
N ILE A 186 16.05 7.90 10.14
CA ILE A 186 17.45 7.68 10.51
C ILE A 186 17.55 7.18 11.96
N ALA A 187 16.79 7.79 12.87
CA ALA A 187 16.78 7.43 14.27
C ALA A 187 16.28 5.99 14.48
N SER A 188 15.25 5.57 13.75
CA SER A 188 14.69 4.22 13.83
C SER A 188 15.65 3.16 13.29
N MET A 189 16.33 3.41 12.16
CA MET A 189 17.36 2.48 11.64
C MET A 189 18.52 2.30 12.62
N LYS A 190 18.91 3.37 13.34
CA LYS A 190 19.93 3.28 14.40
C LYS A 190 19.50 2.37 15.55
N VAL A 191 18.19 2.24 15.84
CA VAL A 191 17.69 1.28 16.85
C VAL A 191 17.96 -0.15 16.37
N ALA A 192 17.50 -0.51 15.17
CA ALA A 192 17.73 -1.84 14.60
C ALA A 192 19.22 -2.17 14.47
N ALA A 193 20.05 -1.24 13.98
CA ALA A 193 21.49 -1.48 13.84
C ALA A 193 22.18 -1.74 15.18
N ARG A 194 21.77 -1.05 16.26
CA ARG A 194 22.27 -1.36 17.61
C ARG A 194 21.88 -2.77 18.05
N ARG A 195 20.67 -3.24 17.72
CA ARG A 195 20.22 -4.61 18.02
C ARG A 195 21.04 -5.64 17.26
N VAL A 196 21.29 -5.43 15.97
CA VAL A 196 22.14 -6.31 15.17
C VAL A 196 23.55 -6.39 15.75
N ARG A 197 24.17 -5.25 16.11
CA ARG A 197 25.50 -5.24 16.75
C ARG A 197 25.51 -5.95 18.09
N ALA A 198 24.50 -5.76 18.93
CA ALA A 198 24.38 -6.45 20.21
C ALA A 198 24.27 -7.98 20.04
N LEU A 199 23.64 -8.46 18.96
CA LEU A 199 23.63 -9.89 18.63
C LEU A 199 25.03 -10.41 18.26
N ILE A 200 25.79 -9.63 17.50
CA ILE A 200 27.17 -9.96 17.13
C ILE A 200 28.07 -9.98 18.37
N ASP A 201 27.97 -8.98 19.24
CA ASP A 201 28.76 -8.90 20.47
C ASP A 201 28.49 -10.10 21.40
N LYS A 202 27.23 -10.58 21.43
CA LYS A 202 26.81 -11.68 22.30
C LYS A 202 27.12 -13.06 21.73
N TYR A 203 26.88 -13.28 20.44
CA TYR A 203 26.92 -14.61 19.82
C TYR A 203 28.07 -14.81 18.83
N GLY A 204 28.81 -13.74 18.50
CA GLY A 204 29.85 -13.73 17.49
C GLY A 204 29.32 -13.57 16.06
N LEU A 205 30.15 -12.96 15.19
CA LEU A 205 29.80 -12.66 13.80
C LEU A 205 29.43 -13.91 13.00
N ASP A 206 30.21 -14.99 13.13
CA ASP A 206 29.97 -16.24 12.40
C ASP A 206 28.59 -16.83 12.71
N SER A 207 28.19 -16.82 13.98
CA SER A 207 26.88 -17.34 14.43
C SER A 207 25.74 -16.51 13.86
N VAL A 208 25.89 -15.17 13.85
CA VAL A 208 24.89 -14.27 13.28
C VAL A 208 24.76 -14.47 11.78
N LYS A 209 25.87 -14.53 11.03
CA LYS A 209 25.85 -14.80 9.58
C LYS A 209 25.25 -16.18 9.27
N GLN A 210 25.57 -17.19 10.07
CA GLN A 210 24.97 -18.52 9.94
C GLN A 210 23.45 -18.47 10.16
N ALA A 211 22.97 -17.73 11.16
CA ALA A 211 21.54 -17.54 11.40
C ALA A 211 20.85 -16.79 10.27
N MET A 212 21.46 -15.73 9.73
CA MET A 212 20.96 -14.99 8.56
C MET A 212 20.79 -15.91 7.35
N GLY A 213 21.80 -16.73 7.01
CA GLY A 213 21.68 -17.73 5.95
C GLY A 213 20.57 -18.75 6.24
N LYS A 214 20.42 -19.17 7.50
CA LYS A 214 19.36 -20.09 7.92
C LYS A 214 17.95 -19.50 7.72
N VAL A 215 17.76 -18.20 7.94
CA VAL A 215 16.47 -17.51 7.66
C VAL A 215 16.05 -17.75 6.22
N ILE A 216 16.94 -17.46 5.27
CA ILE A 216 16.66 -17.60 3.83
C ILE A 216 16.40 -19.07 3.46
N GLU A 217 17.22 -20.00 3.96
CA GLU A 217 17.02 -21.44 3.72
C GLU A 217 15.69 -21.97 4.27
N ASP A 218 15.31 -21.54 5.47
CA ASP A 218 14.07 -21.98 6.12
C ASP A 218 12.85 -21.36 5.42
N GLY A 219 12.94 -20.09 5.01
CA GLY A 219 11.91 -19.43 4.20
C GLY A 219 11.69 -20.15 2.88
N GLU A 220 12.76 -20.51 2.16
CA GLU A 220 12.65 -21.25 0.89
C GLU A 220 12.04 -22.65 1.10
N ARG A 221 12.39 -23.33 2.20
CA ARG A 221 11.79 -24.63 2.55
C ARG A 221 10.31 -24.48 2.85
N ALA A 222 9.92 -23.49 3.66
CA ALA A 222 8.52 -23.23 4.02
C ALA A 222 7.68 -22.89 2.78
N ALA A 223 8.20 -22.03 1.90
CA ALA A 223 7.57 -21.67 0.65
C ALA A 223 7.29 -22.89 -0.25
N LYS A 224 8.28 -23.78 -0.42
CA LYS A 224 8.09 -25.03 -1.19
C LYS A 224 7.05 -25.96 -0.58
N LEU A 225 6.90 -25.99 0.74
CA LEU A 225 5.86 -26.78 1.39
C LEU A 225 4.47 -26.19 1.10
N LYS A 226 4.30 -24.87 1.27
CA LYS A 226 3.03 -24.19 1.00
C LYS A 226 2.64 -24.21 -0.46
N LEU A 227 3.61 -24.10 -1.37
CA LEU A 227 3.36 -24.18 -2.80
C LEU A 227 2.72 -25.52 -3.21
N LYS A 228 3.04 -26.63 -2.53
CA LYS A 228 2.43 -27.95 -2.78
C LYS A 228 0.96 -28.03 -2.40
N GLU A 229 0.50 -27.16 -1.50
CA GLU A 229 -0.91 -27.08 -1.07
C GLU A 229 -1.77 -26.31 -2.07
N LEU A 230 -1.17 -25.52 -2.97
CA LEU A 230 -1.87 -24.73 -3.97
C LEU A 230 -2.33 -25.59 -5.17
N PRO A 231 -3.46 -25.22 -5.81
CA PRO A 231 -3.92 -25.89 -7.02
C PRO A 231 -2.89 -25.74 -8.14
N LYS A 232 -2.59 -26.83 -8.85
CA LYS A 232 -1.66 -26.84 -9.97
C LYS A 232 -2.38 -26.53 -11.26
N GLY A 233 -1.76 -25.72 -12.12
CA GLY A 233 -2.31 -25.36 -13.42
C GLY A 233 -2.08 -23.92 -13.79
N THR A 234 -2.86 -23.47 -14.77
CA THR A 234 -2.84 -22.10 -15.30
C THR A 234 -4.22 -21.48 -15.09
N PHE A 235 -4.24 -20.29 -14.49
CA PHE A 235 -5.43 -19.54 -14.15
C PHE A 235 -5.32 -18.15 -14.78
N GLU A 236 -6.40 -17.64 -15.36
CA GLU A 236 -6.38 -16.37 -16.08
C GLU A 236 -7.48 -15.44 -15.56
N ALA A 237 -7.16 -14.16 -15.52
CA ALA A 237 -8.12 -13.10 -15.25
C ALA A 237 -7.79 -11.86 -16.08
N GLU A 238 -8.83 -11.11 -16.39
CA GLU A 238 -8.74 -9.82 -17.08
C GLU A 238 -9.66 -8.79 -16.42
N ASP A 239 -9.32 -7.53 -16.61
CA ASP A 239 -10.08 -6.39 -16.12
C ASP A 239 -9.71 -5.11 -16.90
N TYR A 240 -10.34 -4.00 -16.53
CA TYR A 240 -10.07 -2.70 -17.11
C TYR A 240 -9.91 -1.65 -16.00
N ILE A 241 -8.80 -0.91 -16.05
CA ILE A 241 -8.60 0.29 -15.24
C ILE A 241 -9.40 1.44 -15.88
N ASP A 242 -10.10 2.23 -15.06
CA ASP A 242 -11.09 3.23 -15.51
C ASP A 242 -10.60 4.18 -16.62
N ASP A 243 -9.53 4.95 -16.38
CA ASP A 243 -8.90 5.88 -17.33
C ASP A 243 -7.54 6.38 -16.81
N ASP A 244 -6.80 7.09 -17.67
CA ASP A 244 -5.54 7.74 -17.33
C ASP A 244 -5.66 9.26 -17.08
N GLY A 245 -6.86 9.84 -17.14
CA GLY A 245 -7.06 11.29 -17.04
C GLY A 245 -6.63 12.12 -18.27
N PHE A 246 -6.11 11.52 -19.34
CA PHE A 246 -5.59 12.19 -20.54
C PHE A 246 -6.19 11.71 -21.86
N GLY A 247 -7.44 11.25 -21.81
CA GLY A 247 -8.22 10.86 -23.00
C GLY A 247 -8.17 9.37 -23.33
N ASN A 248 -7.42 8.56 -22.57
CA ASN A 248 -7.55 7.11 -22.65
C ASN A 248 -8.75 6.67 -21.78
N SER A 249 -9.78 6.11 -22.41
CA SER A 249 -11.07 5.85 -21.75
C SER A 249 -11.15 4.55 -20.95
N GLU A 250 -10.12 3.69 -21.05
CA GLU A 250 -9.90 2.48 -20.24
C GLU A 250 -8.53 1.86 -20.55
N VAL A 251 -7.91 1.21 -19.57
CA VAL A 251 -6.64 0.47 -19.75
C VAL A 251 -6.89 -1.01 -19.50
N TYR A 252 -6.80 -1.83 -20.55
CA TYR A 252 -6.94 -3.28 -20.45
C TYR A 252 -5.77 -3.89 -19.66
N VAL A 253 -6.08 -4.77 -18.72
CA VAL A 253 -5.10 -5.49 -17.91
C VAL A 253 -5.48 -6.96 -17.79
N ARG A 254 -4.47 -7.84 -17.78
CA ARG A 254 -4.66 -9.28 -17.64
C ARG A 254 -3.51 -9.93 -16.91
N VAL A 255 -3.78 -11.09 -16.32
CA VAL A 255 -2.76 -11.97 -15.75
C VAL A 255 -2.99 -13.41 -16.17
N LYS A 256 -1.90 -14.14 -16.34
CA LYS A 256 -1.87 -15.59 -16.40
C LYS A 256 -1.02 -16.10 -15.24
N VAL A 257 -1.66 -16.73 -14.25
CA VAL A 257 -1.03 -17.30 -13.06
C VAL A 257 -0.75 -18.78 -13.32
N THR A 258 0.51 -19.20 -13.30
CA THR A 258 0.91 -20.61 -13.44
C THR A 258 1.51 -21.10 -12.13
N ILE A 259 0.93 -22.16 -11.58
CA ILE A 259 1.37 -22.76 -10.32
C ILE A 259 1.83 -24.20 -10.61
N ASP A 260 3.11 -24.47 -10.36
CA ASP A 260 3.72 -25.80 -10.45
C ASP A 260 4.37 -26.18 -9.11
N ASP A 261 5.12 -27.29 -9.06
CA ASP A 261 5.75 -27.78 -7.82
C ASP A 261 6.88 -26.89 -7.29
N ASN A 262 7.44 -26.03 -8.13
CA ASN A 262 8.63 -25.23 -7.87
C ASN A 262 8.41 -23.73 -8.03
N SER A 263 7.37 -23.29 -8.74
CA SER A 263 7.12 -21.87 -8.99
C SER A 263 5.67 -21.42 -8.90
N PHE A 264 5.52 -20.14 -8.52
CA PHE A 264 4.30 -19.35 -8.63
C PHE A 264 4.59 -18.21 -9.61
N THR A 265 4.13 -18.33 -10.85
CA THR A 265 4.43 -17.38 -11.92
C THR A 265 3.23 -16.51 -12.23
N ALA A 266 3.34 -15.19 -12.08
CA ALA A 266 2.36 -14.22 -12.54
C ALA A 266 2.87 -13.53 -13.81
N ASP A 267 2.20 -13.78 -14.94
CA ASP A 267 2.55 -13.25 -16.25
C ASP A 267 1.52 -12.23 -16.72
N PHE A 268 1.93 -10.96 -16.76
CA PHE A 268 1.12 -9.81 -17.17
C PHE A 268 1.26 -9.48 -18.67
N THR A 269 1.93 -10.33 -19.46
CA THR A 269 2.04 -10.17 -20.91
C THR A 269 0.66 -10.06 -21.55
N GLY A 270 0.48 -9.04 -22.39
CA GLY A 270 -0.80 -8.71 -23.03
C GLY A 270 -1.61 -7.63 -22.31
N SER A 271 -1.16 -7.17 -21.14
CA SER A 271 -1.69 -5.94 -20.52
C SER A 271 -1.31 -4.69 -21.33
N GLY A 272 -2.05 -3.60 -21.13
CA GLY A 272 -1.86 -2.32 -21.82
C GLY A 272 -0.45 -1.75 -21.68
N GLN A 273 -0.08 -0.91 -22.64
CA GLN A 273 1.15 -0.12 -22.56
C GLN A 273 1.05 0.90 -21.42
N GLN A 274 2.20 1.39 -20.95
CA GLN A 274 2.25 2.55 -20.06
C GLN A 274 1.46 3.72 -20.68
N VAL A 275 0.79 4.49 -19.85
CA VAL A 275 -0.12 5.57 -20.26
C VAL A 275 0.47 6.94 -19.94
N LYS A 276 -0.14 7.98 -20.49
CA LYS A 276 0.29 9.35 -20.29
C LYS A 276 0.04 9.83 -18.86
N GLY A 277 -1.05 9.40 -18.23
CA GLY A 277 -1.38 9.73 -16.85
C GLY A 277 -0.57 8.98 -15.81
N SER A 278 -0.66 9.43 -14.56
CA SER A 278 0.24 9.04 -13.47
C SER A 278 0.01 7.68 -12.83
N ILE A 279 -0.82 6.83 -13.44
CA ILE A 279 -1.23 5.55 -12.87
C ILE A 279 -0.23 4.41 -13.09
N ASN A 280 0.87 4.65 -13.81
CA ASN A 280 1.78 3.58 -14.18
C ASN A 280 2.42 2.91 -12.94
N SER A 281 2.38 1.58 -12.87
CA SER A 281 2.93 0.77 -11.77
C SER A 281 4.37 0.35 -12.09
N PRO A 282 5.40 0.89 -11.41
CA PRO A 282 6.77 0.42 -11.56
C PRO A 282 6.91 -1.09 -11.32
N PHE A 283 7.92 -1.70 -11.94
CA PHE A 283 8.13 -3.14 -11.82
C PHE A 283 8.28 -3.63 -10.36
N PRO A 284 9.05 -2.97 -9.47
CA PRO A 284 9.12 -3.37 -8.06
C PRO A 284 7.74 -3.36 -7.38
N ALA A 285 6.92 -2.34 -7.64
CA ALA A 285 5.55 -2.25 -7.11
C ALA A 285 4.66 -3.40 -7.61
N THR A 286 4.76 -3.76 -8.90
CA THR A 286 4.07 -4.92 -9.48
C THR A 286 4.54 -6.23 -8.85
N VAL A 287 5.84 -6.37 -8.55
CA VAL A 287 6.37 -7.55 -7.83
C VAL A 287 5.80 -7.63 -6.41
N SER A 288 5.72 -6.49 -5.72
CA SER A 288 5.15 -6.36 -4.38
C SER A 288 3.67 -6.80 -4.34
N ALA A 289 2.87 -6.38 -5.32
CA ALA A 289 1.48 -6.80 -5.48
C ALA A 289 1.31 -8.33 -5.61
N VAL A 290 2.20 -8.98 -6.37
CA VAL A 290 2.18 -10.45 -6.50
C VAL A 290 2.63 -11.13 -5.20
N ARG A 291 3.62 -10.56 -4.49
CA ARG A 291 4.07 -11.07 -3.17
C ARG A 291 2.94 -11.06 -2.16
N GLU A 292 2.13 -10.00 -2.13
CA GLU A 292 0.96 -9.90 -1.27
C GLU A 292 -0.04 -11.04 -1.52
N THR A 293 -0.46 -11.23 -2.77
CA THR A 293 -1.43 -12.29 -3.09
C THR A 293 -0.84 -13.68 -2.82
N TYR A 294 0.45 -13.87 -3.11
CA TYR A 294 1.16 -15.10 -2.80
C TYR A 294 1.13 -15.41 -1.30
N MET A 295 1.36 -14.42 -0.43
CA MET A 295 1.24 -14.58 1.02
C MET A 295 -0.17 -14.97 1.43
N ALA A 296 -1.20 -14.29 0.90
CA ALA A 296 -2.60 -14.58 1.19
C ALA A 296 -2.99 -16.04 0.85
N VAL A 297 -2.53 -16.56 -0.30
CA VAL A 297 -2.87 -17.94 -0.72
C VAL A 297 -1.96 -19.00 -0.09
N THR A 298 -0.76 -18.67 0.35
CA THR A 298 0.16 -19.64 0.97
C THR A 298 -0.02 -19.69 2.48
N ASP A 299 0.43 -18.64 3.18
CA ASP A 299 0.39 -18.52 4.63
C ASP A 299 0.45 -17.03 5.04
N PRO A 300 -0.69 -16.40 5.37
CA PRO A 300 -0.72 -14.99 5.77
C PRO A 300 -0.05 -14.71 7.13
N HIS A 301 0.32 -15.76 7.88
CA HIS A 301 1.02 -15.64 9.16
C HIS A 301 2.51 -16.02 9.08
N ALA A 302 3.01 -16.35 7.88
CA ALA A 302 4.44 -16.60 7.69
C ALA A 302 5.25 -15.32 7.86
N GLU A 303 6.46 -15.47 8.39
CA GLU A 303 7.45 -14.38 8.50
C GLU A 303 8.06 -14.11 7.12
N PRO A 304 7.73 -13.00 6.44
CA PRO A 304 8.13 -12.81 5.06
C PRO A 304 9.61 -12.46 4.98
N ASN A 305 10.32 -13.11 4.06
CA ASN A 305 11.75 -12.95 3.85
C ASN A 305 12.10 -13.35 2.41
N GLY A 306 13.31 -13.01 1.94
CA GLY A 306 13.77 -13.28 0.58
C GLY A 306 13.66 -14.75 0.20
N GLY A 307 13.92 -15.66 1.15
CA GLY A 307 13.75 -17.10 0.97
C GLY A 307 12.31 -17.51 0.67
N PHE A 308 11.34 -16.94 1.40
CA PHE A 308 9.92 -17.26 1.23
C PHE A 308 9.37 -16.82 -0.14
N PHE A 309 9.94 -15.76 -0.70
CA PHE A 309 9.54 -15.21 -2.00
C PHE A 309 10.28 -15.82 -3.21
N LYS A 310 11.32 -16.63 -3.01
CA LYS A 310 12.09 -17.25 -4.11
C LYS A 310 11.27 -17.99 -5.18
N PRO A 311 10.15 -18.68 -4.85
CA PRO A 311 9.36 -19.35 -5.88
C PRO A 311 8.58 -18.42 -6.80
N ILE A 312 8.45 -17.13 -6.43
CA ILE A 312 7.66 -16.16 -7.19
C ILE A 312 8.44 -15.74 -8.44
N LYS A 313 7.75 -15.75 -9.58
CA LYS A 313 8.24 -15.15 -10.83
C LYS A 313 7.20 -14.16 -11.34
N VAL A 314 7.63 -12.93 -11.60
CA VAL A 314 6.76 -11.90 -12.14
C VAL A 314 7.27 -11.50 -13.51
N ILE A 315 6.39 -11.56 -14.51
CA ILE A 315 6.69 -11.20 -15.89
C ILE A 315 5.81 -10.01 -16.25
N ALA A 316 6.42 -8.86 -16.49
CA ALA A 316 5.76 -7.66 -16.99
C ALA A 316 6.63 -7.04 -18.09
N PRO A 317 6.15 -6.99 -19.35
CA PRO A 317 6.93 -6.43 -20.45
C PRO A 317 7.35 -4.97 -20.17
N SER A 318 8.62 -4.62 -20.46
CA SER A 318 9.10 -3.25 -20.35
C SER A 318 8.27 -2.33 -21.26
N GLY A 319 7.85 -1.18 -20.74
CA GLY A 319 6.94 -0.25 -21.41
C GLY A 319 5.45 -0.56 -21.20
N SER A 320 5.10 -1.60 -20.43
CA SER A 320 3.71 -1.88 -20.05
C SER A 320 3.26 -1.05 -18.84
N ILE A 321 1.95 -1.03 -18.59
CA ILE A 321 1.34 -0.38 -17.42
C ILE A 321 1.89 -0.90 -16.08
N PHE A 322 2.41 -2.13 -16.07
CA PHE A 322 3.00 -2.81 -14.90
C PHE A 322 4.55 -2.81 -14.87
N ASN A 323 5.19 -2.20 -15.88
CA ASN A 323 6.64 -2.02 -15.95
C ASN A 323 6.97 -0.82 -16.86
N PRO A 324 6.61 0.40 -16.45
CA PRO A 324 6.85 1.61 -17.21
C PRO A 324 8.34 1.94 -17.29
N ILE A 325 8.72 2.66 -18.34
CA ILE A 325 10.06 3.22 -18.51
C ILE A 325 10.01 4.76 -18.41
N PRO A 326 11.11 5.40 -18.00
CA PRO A 326 11.19 6.87 -17.99
C PRO A 326 10.86 7.49 -19.35
N PRO A 327 10.21 8.67 -19.39
CA PRO A 327 9.88 9.54 -18.26
C PRO A 327 8.44 9.34 -17.71
N ALA A 328 7.85 8.15 -17.83
CA ALA A 328 6.45 7.92 -17.43
C ALA A 328 6.13 8.38 -15.99
N PRO A 329 5.00 9.08 -15.77
CA PRO A 329 4.57 9.48 -14.44
C PRO A 329 4.05 8.28 -13.63
N THR A 330 4.31 8.28 -12.33
CA THR A 330 3.99 7.18 -11.39
C THR A 330 3.25 7.66 -10.14
N SER A 331 2.85 8.94 -10.11
CA SER A 331 2.31 9.59 -8.91
C SER A 331 1.16 8.84 -8.26
N THR A 332 0.30 8.21 -9.05
CA THR A 332 -0.88 7.45 -8.61
C THR A 332 -0.75 5.96 -8.96
N TYR A 333 0.48 5.43 -8.91
CA TYR A 333 0.81 4.04 -9.28
C TYR A 333 -0.09 2.99 -8.64
N TRP A 334 -0.58 3.24 -7.42
CA TRP A 334 -1.46 2.32 -6.69
C TRP A 334 -2.72 1.97 -7.49
N GLU A 335 -3.22 2.88 -8.32
CA GLU A 335 -4.40 2.62 -9.16
C GLU A 335 -4.18 1.53 -10.20
N SER A 336 -2.93 1.26 -10.60
CA SER A 336 -2.59 0.09 -11.41
C SER A 336 -2.02 -1.04 -10.57
N MET A 337 -1.15 -0.76 -9.59
CA MET A 337 -0.53 -1.78 -8.74
C MET A 337 -1.58 -2.64 -8.03
N ALA A 338 -2.67 -2.04 -7.53
CA ALA A 338 -3.76 -2.78 -6.91
C ALA A 338 -4.42 -3.78 -7.89
N TYR A 339 -4.53 -3.44 -9.19
CA TYR A 339 -5.01 -4.40 -10.20
C TYR A 339 -4.03 -5.57 -10.40
N ALA A 340 -2.73 -5.40 -10.19
CA ALA A 340 -1.80 -6.53 -10.23
C ALA A 340 -2.10 -7.53 -9.10
N THR A 341 -2.43 -7.05 -7.89
CA THR A 341 -2.92 -7.89 -6.77
C THR A 341 -4.26 -8.54 -7.13
N ASP A 342 -5.25 -7.71 -7.47
CA ASP A 342 -6.64 -8.16 -7.67
C ASP A 342 -6.81 -9.08 -8.89
N LEU A 343 -6.01 -8.94 -9.95
CA LEU A 343 -6.04 -9.89 -11.07
C LEU A 343 -5.55 -11.29 -10.65
N VAL A 344 -4.47 -11.37 -9.88
CA VAL A 344 -3.97 -12.67 -9.35
C VAL A 344 -5.01 -13.25 -8.39
N TRP A 345 -5.60 -12.40 -7.54
CA TRP A 345 -6.67 -12.77 -6.62
C TRP A 345 -7.90 -13.30 -7.37
N LYS A 346 -8.39 -12.57 -8.38
CA LYS A 346 -9.54 -12.91 -9.24
C LYS A 346 -9.33 -14.21 -10.01
N ALA A 347 -8.11 -14.44 -10.51
CA ALA A 347 -7.77 -15.68 -11.20
C ALA A 347 -7.83 -16.91 -10.27
N LEU A 348 -7.51 -16.74 -8.98
CA LEU A 348 -7.41 -17.85 -8.03
C LEU A 348 -8.64 -18.04 -7.13
N ALA A 349 -9.45 -17.00 -6.90
CA ALA A 349 -10.56 -17.03 -5.97
C ALA A 349 -11.56 -18.18 -6.23
N PRO A 350 -11.96 -18.50 -7.48
CA PRO A 350 -12.83 -19.65 -7.75
C PRO A 350 -12.20 -21.02 -7.42
N HIS A 351 -10.88 -21.10 -7.30
CA HIS A 351 -10.12 -22.35 -7.13
C HIS A 351 -9.61 -22.55 -5.69
N ILE A 352 -9.59 -21.49 -4.88
CA ILE A 352 -9.17 -21.53 -3.48
C ILE A 352 -10.16 -20.73 -2.61
N PRO A 353 -11.46 -21.08 -2.64
CA PRO A 353 -12.56 -20.29 -2.05
C PRO A 353 -12.46 -20.12 -0.52
N GLN A 354 -11.73 -21.02 0.14
CA GLN A 354 -11.46 -20.99 1.57
C GLN A 354 -10.40 -19.98 1.99
N LYS A 355 -9.65 -19.39 1.04
CA LYS A 355 -8.59 -18.39 1.31
C LYS A 355 -8.87 -17.02 0.71
N LEU A 356 -9.63 -16.94 -0.38
CA LEU A 356 -9.81 -15.71 -1.15
C LEU A 356 -11.30 -15.34 -1.27
N SER A 357 -11.59 -14.05 -1.14
CA SER A 357 -12.92 -13.47 -1.31
C SER A 357 -13.22 -13.11 -2.78
N ALA A 358 -14.45 -12.68 -3.03
CA ALA A 358 -14.81 -11.85 -4.18
C ALA A 358 -14.05 -10.51 -4.16
N GLY A 359 -14.16 -9.72 -5.22
CA GLY A 359 -13.43 -8.46 -5.37
C GLY A 359 -13.78 -7.44 -4.29
N HIS A 360 -12.77 -6.73 -3.78
CA HIS A 360 -12.96 -5.59 -2.88
C HIS A 360 -12.93 -4.26 -3.68
N PHE A 361 -13.21 -3.14 -3.01
CA PHE A 361 -13.27 -1.80 -3.61
C PHE A 361 -11.98 -1.30 -4.29
N LEU A 362 -10.85 -1.98 -4.11
CA LEU A 362 -9.54 -1.87 -4.77
C LEU A 362 -8.75 -0.55 -4.67
N SER A 363 -9.40 0.61 -4.77
CA SER A 363 -8.69 1.89 -4.78
C SER A 363 -8.39 2.36 -3.35
N ILE A 364 -7.28 3.06 -3.17
CA ILE A 364 -6.93 3.72 -1.91
C ILE A 364 -7.85 4.93 -1.64
N LEU A 365 -8.46 5.49 -2.70
CA LEU A 365 -9.12 6.81 -2.69
C LEU A 365 -8.23 7.88 -2.04
N ALA A 366 -6.93 7.83 -2.35
CA ALA A 366 -5.94 8.72 -1.78
C ALA A 366 -6.38 10.17 -1.96
N THR A 367 -6.39 10.91 -0.86
CA THR A 367 -6.90 12.28 -0.81
C THR A 367 -5.88 13.18 -0.16
N ILE A 368 -5.48 14.24 -0.89
CA ILE A 368 -4.83 15.41 -0.30
C ILE A 368 -5.88 16.50 -0.14
N LEU A 369 -6.08 16.96 1.09
CA LEU A 369 -6.75 18.22 1.37
C LEU A 369 -5.82 19.08 2.21
N GLY A 370 -5.28 20.14 1.61
CA GLY A 370 -4.24 20.94 2.25
C GLY A 370 -4.25 22.40 1.86
N GLY A 371 -3.57 23.21 2.64
CA GLY A 371 -3.55 24.66 2.46
C GLY A 371 -2.78 25.35 3.57
N VAL A 372 -3.15 26.60 3.86
CA VAL A 372 -2.60 27.35 5.00
C VAL A 372 -3.70 27.50 6.05
N ASP A 373 -3.37 27.23 7.30
CA ASP A 373 -4.27 27.46 8.42
C ASP A 373 -4.26 28.94 8.77
N ASP A 374 -5.38 29.64 8.54
CA ASP A 374 -5.51 31.08 8.79
C ASP A 374 -5.27 31.46 10.26
N ARG A 375 -5.37 30.51 11.20
CA ARG A 375 -5.17 30.75 12.64
C ARG A 375 -3.70 30.85 13.02
N THR A 376 -2.84 30.14 12.30
CA THR A 376 -1.41 29.96 12.65
C THR A 376 -0.48 30.49 11.58
N GLY A 377 -0.94 30.61 10.33
CA GLY A 377 -0.11 30.91 9.16
C GLY A 377 0.69 29.72 8.66
N GLU A 378 0.55 28.55 9.27
CA GLU A 378 1.31 27.34 8.94
C GLU A 378 0.60 26.51 7.86
N PRO A 379 1.35 25.83 6.98
CA PRO A 379 0.76 24.90 6.03
C PRO A 379 0.24 23.65 6.75
N PHE A 380 -0.82 23.06 6.20
CA PHE A 380 -1.42 21.83 6.69
C PHE A 380 -1.77 20.90 5.53
N ALA A 381 -1.78 19.60 5.80
CA ALA A 381 -2.18 18.57 4.84
C ALA A 381 -2.91 17.44 5.57
N ILE A 382 -4.05 17.04 5.02
CA ILE A 382 -4.60 15.70 5.20
C ILE A 382 -4.05 14.86 4.07
N VAL A 383 -3.42 13.74 4.41
CA VAL A 383 -3.00 12.69 3.49
C VAL A 383 -3.41 11.39 4.16
N GLU A 384 -4.47 10.76 3.66
CA GLU A 384 -4.94 9.48 4.19
C GLU A 384 -5.57 8.61 3.10
N PRO A 385 -5.44 7.28 3.24
CA PRO A 385 -6.26 6.33 2.51
C PRO A 385 -7.69 6.34 3.05
N GLN A 386 -8.66 5.91 2.23
CA GLN A 386 -10.03 5.66 2.68
C GLN A 386 -10.31 4.17 2.71
N PRO A 387 -11.03 3.69 3.73
CA PRO A 387 -11.45 2.30 3.76
C PRO A 387 -12.63 2.06 2.82
N GLY A 388 -12.93 0.80 2.52
CA GLY A 388 -14.08 0.42 1.70
C GLY A 388 -14.58 -0.99 1.97
N GLY A 389 -15.45 -1.48 1.10
CA GLY A 389 -16.04 -2.81 1.25
C GLY A 389 -15.16 -3.90 0.65
N TRP A 390 -14.93 -4.95 1.44
CA TRP A 390 -14.30 -6.20 0.97
C TRP A 390 -15.33 -7.17 0.40
N GLY A 391 -14.89 -8.11 -0.44
CA GLY A 391 -15.79 -9.08 -1.05
C GLY A 391 -16.29 -10.13 -0.05
N GLY A 392 -17.48 -10.68 -0.29
CA GLY A 392 -17.94 -11.89 0.40
C GLY A 392 -17.04 -13.07 0.05
N TRP A 393 -17.02 -14.09 0.91
CA TRP A 393 -16.19 -15.29 0.72
C TRP A 393 -16.90 -16.53 1.24
N GLU A 394 -16.36 -17.73 1.01
CA GLU A 394 -17.01 -18.99 1.40
C GLU A 394 -17.30 -19.10 2.91
N GLY A 395 -16.52 -18.39 3.74
CA GLY A 395 -16.67 -18.38 5.19
C GLY A 395 -17.58 -17.28 5.77
N GLY A 396 -18.03 -16.30 4.98
CA GLY A 396 -18.84 -15.20 5.51
C GLY A 396 -18.97 -13.96 4.62
N ASP A 397 -19.74 -13.00 5.11
CA ASP A 397 -19.87 -11.67 4.48
C ASP A 397 -18.52 -10.94 4.45
N GLY A 398 -18.34 -10.06 3.48
CA GLY A 398 -17.16 -9.22 3.36
C GLY A 398 -17.11 -8.15 4.45
N GLU A 399 -15.89 -7.81 4.87
CA GLU A 399 -15.67 -6.78 5.88
C GLU A 399 -16.03 -5.39 5.35
N SER A 400 -16.69 -4.57 6.19
CA SER A 400 -17.14 -3.23 5.80
C SER A 400 -16.20 -2.17 6.37
N GLY A 401 -15.83 -1.17 5.56
CA GLY A 401 -14.96 -0.10 6.01
C GLY A 401 -13.55 -0.58 6.42
N LEU A 402 -12.97 -1.51 5.67
CA LEU A 402 -11.58 -1.96 5.82
C LEU A 402 -10.69 -1.36 4.71
N VAL A 403 -9.43 -1.04 5.02
CA VAL A 403 -8.45 -0.49 4.07
C VAL A 403 -8.20 -1.45 2.90
N ALA A 404 -7.71 -0.92 1.77
CA ALA A 404 -7.51 -1.69 0.55
C ALA A 404 -6.37 -2.73 0.70
N CYS A 405 -6.34 -3.72 -0.21
CA CYS A 405 -5.15 -4.53 -0.40
C CYS A 405 -3.94 -3.63 -0.68
N GLY A 406 -2.75 -4.04 -0.24
CA GLY A 406 -1.51 -3.30 -0.43
C GLY A 406 -1.17 -2.34 0.71
N ASP A 407 -2.13 -1.98 1.58
CA ASP A 407 -1.95 -1.05 2.71
C ASP A 407 -1.69 -1.75 4.07
N GLY A 408 -2.20 -2.97 4.30
CA GLY A 408 -1.90 -3.79 5.51
C GLY A 408 -2.15 -3.07 6.85
N GLU A 409 -1.10 -2.90 7.66
CA GLU A 409 -1.12 -2.21 8.99
C GLU A 409 -1.24 -0.69 8.84
N THR A 410 -2.19 -0.24 8.04
CA THR A 410 -2.51 1.16 7.78
C THR A 410 -3.82 1.52 8.46
N TYR A 411 -3.82 2.61 9.23
CA TYR A 411 -4.98 3.06 10.00
C TYR A 411 -5.66 4.26 9.37
N ILE A 412 -6.97 4.34 9.59
CA ILE A 412 -7.75 5.53 9.25
C ILE A 412 -7.55 6.54 10.38
N ALA A 413 -7.17 7.76 10.03
CA ALA A 413 -6.86 8.76 11.03
C ALA A 413 -8.09 9.15 11.88
N SER A 414 -7.84 9.43 13.15
CA SER A 414 -8.88 9.89 14.08
C SER A 414 -9.45 11.24 13.65
N ASN A 415 -10.78 11.28 13.49
CA ASN A 415 -11.50 12.52 13.17
C ASN A 415 -11.21 13.62 14.20
N GLU A 416 -11.16 13.27 15.50
CA GLU A 416 -10.87 14.24 16.57
C GLU A 416 -9.45 14.82 16.46
N VAL A 417 -8.47 13.99 16.07
CA VAL A 417 -7.09 14.44 15.88
C VAL A 417 -7.03 15.45 14.73
N TYR A 418 -7.70 15.17 13.62
CA TYR A 418 -7.77 16.07 12.47
C TYR A 418 -8.53 17.36 12.79
N GLU A 419 -9.73 17.31 13.36
CA GLU A 419 -10.49 18.51 13.71
C GLU A 419 -9.78 19.40 14.73
N ARG A 420 -8.96 18.80 15.61
CA ARG A 420 -8.18 19.56 16.59
C ARG A 420 -6.96 20.24 15.97
N ARG A 421 -6.27 19.56 15.03
CA ARG A 421 -4.98 20.01 14.51
C ARG A 421 -5.09 20.80 13.21
N LEU A 422 -6.12 20.56 12.41
CA LEU A 422 -6.25 21.05 11.03
C LEU A 422 -7.53 21.89 10.88
N PRO A 423 -7.57 22.87 9.98
CA PRO A 423 -8.75 23.71 9.77
C PRO A 423 -9.80 23.00 8.88
N VAL A 424 -10.22 21.81 9.30
CA VAL A 424 -11.28 21.01 8.67
C VAL A 424 -12.31 20.57 9.71
N ARG A 425 -13.49 20.15 9.25
CA ARG A 425 -14.49 19.45 10.05
C ARG A 425 -14.96 18.19 9.33
N VAL A 426 -15.09 17.10 10.06
CA VAL A 426 -15.71 15.87 9.56
C VAL A 426 -17.22 15.98 9.85
N GLU A 427 -18.01 16.36 8.85
CA GLU A 427 -19.46 16.50 9.05
C GLU A 427 -20.19 15.15 9.04
N ARG A 428 -19.55 14.11 8.49
CA ARG A 428 -20.12 12.77 8.36
C ARG A 428 -19.04 11.72 8.28
N TYR A 429 -19.26 10.61 8.96
CA TYR A 429 -18.52 9.37 8.75
C TYR A 429 -19.45 8.17 9.01
N GLU A 430 -19.88 7.49 7.96
CA GLU A 430 -20.88 6.40 8.02
C GLU A 430 -20.59 5.31 6.97
N LEU A 431 -21.19 4.14 7.11
CA LEU A 431 -21.19 3.14 6.04
C LEU A 431 -21.97 3.68 4.83
N ASN A 432 -21.44 3.47 3.61
CA ASN A 432 -22.07 3.88 2.36
C ASN A 432 -23.19 2.92 1.94
N VAL A 433 -24.21 2.81 2.79
CA VAL A 433 -25.35 1.93 2.57
C VAL A 433 -26.21 2.41 1.39
N SER A 434 -26.24 3.72 1.13
CA SER A 434 -27.03 4.31 0.05
C SER A 434 -26.64 3.79 -1.34
N ASP A 435 -25.36 3.51 -1.57
CA ASP A 435 -24.91 2.94 -2.83
C ASP A 435 -25.05 1.41 -2.82
N GLY A 436 -24.91 0.78 -1.65
CA GLY A 436 -25.09 -0.65 -1.45
C GLY A 436 -23.79 -1.45 -1.56
N THR A 437 -23.94 -2.75 -1.81
CA THR A 437 -22.82 -3.71 -1.94
C THR A 437 -23.20 -4.86 -2.88
N GLY A 438 -22.25 -5.72 -3.22
CA GLY A 438 -22.49 -6.92 -4.01
C GLY A 438 -23.24 -7.97 -3.19
N HIS A 439 -24.39 -8.41 -3.69
CA HIS A 439 -25.23 -9.39 -3.01
C HIS A 439 -24.83 -10.82 -3.39
N GLY A 440 -24.91 -11.74 -2.43
CA GLY A 440 -24.65 -13.17 -2.64
C GLY A 440 -25.18 -13.98 -1.48
N LYS A 441 -24.95 -15.29 -1.48
CA LYS A 441 -25.09 -16.12 -0.26
C LYS A 441 -24.38 -15.44 0.91
N PHE A 442 -23.18 -14.95 0.62
CA PHE A 442 -22.46 -13.98 1.44
C PHE A 442 -22.33 -12.67 0.67
N ARG A 443 -22.77 -11.57 1.26
CA ARG A 443 -22.69 -10.25 0.63
C ARG A 443 -21.29 -9.68 0.78
N GLY A 444 -20.92 -8.74 -0.09
CA GLY A 444 -19.80 -7.86 0.15
C GLY A 444 -20.01 -6.99 1.40
N GLY A 445 -18.91 -6.46 1.91
CA GLY A 445 -18.92 -5.38 2.88
C GLY A 445 -19.34 -4.07 2.23
N PHE A 446 -19.82 -3.14 3.04
CA PHE A 446 -20.15 -1.79 2.59
C PHE A 446 -18.90 -0.91 2.56
N GLY A 447 -18.87 0.03 1.62
CA GLY A 447 -17.91 1.12 1.67
C GLY A 447 -18.24 2.12 2.77
N VAL A 448 -17.57 3.26 2.77
CA VAL A 448 -17.80 4.37 3.70
C VAL A 448 -18.06 5.66 2.96
N ARG A 449 -18.76 6.57 3.63
CA ARG A 449 -18.89 7.97 3.25
C ARG A 449 -18.23 8.84 4.33
N LYS A 450 -17.22 9.61 3.94
CA LYS A 450 -16.52 10.57 4.81
C LYS A 450 -16.58 11.97 4.20
N ASP A 451 -17.18 12.91 4.92
CA ASP A 451 -17.41 14.28 4.43
C ASP A 451 -16.50 15.27 5.17
N TYR A 452 -15.55 15.86 4.44
CA TYR A 452 -14.64 16.89 4.95
C TYR A 452 -15.09 18.28 4.51
N LYS A 453 -15.35 19.16 5.48
CA LYS A 453 -15.63 20.57 5.26
C LYS A 453 -14.41 21.44 5.54
N VAL A 454 -14.11 22.33 4.61
CA VAL A 454 -12.99 23.28 4.72
C VAL A 454 -13.38 24.43 5.66
N LEU A 455 -12.56 24.71 6.67
CA LEU A 455 -12.75 25.83 7.60
C LEU A 455 -11.79 26.99 7.34
N SER A 456 -10.67 26.75 6.67
CA SER A 456 -9.78 27.81 6.18
C SER A 456 -10.41 28.59 5.04
N ASN A 457 -9.92 29.80 4.78
CA ASN A 457 -10.35 30.65 3.67
C ASN A 457 -10.13 29.95 2.32
N LYS A 458 -9.04 29.18 2.23
CA LYS A 458 -8.61 28.47 1.03
C LYS A 458 -7.95 27.14 1.38
N ALA A 459 -8.26 26.11 0.61
CA ALA A 459 -7.56 24.84 0.57
C ALA A 459 -7.51 24.31 -0.87
N TYR A 460 -6.70 23.29 -1.10
CA TYR A 460 -6.54 22.61 -2.37
C TYR A 460 -6.81 21.12 -2.18
N LEU A 461 -7.61 20.58 -3.09
CA LEU A 461 -7.99 19.18 -3.13
C LEU A 461 -7.32 18.49 -4.31
N THR A 462 -6.63 17.40 -4.03
CA THR A 462 -6.14 16.44 -5.03
C THR A 462 -6.67 15.06 -4.66
N LEU A 463 -7.23 14.34 -5.62
CA LEU A 463 -7.80 13.01 -5.44
C LEU A 463 -7.58 12.13 -6.67
N SER A 464 -7.38 10.85 -6.45
CA SER A 464 -7.40 9.80 -7.48
C SER A 464 -8.19 8.61 -6.97
N ILE A 465 -9.21 8.21 -7.74
CA ILE A 465 -10.16 7.16 -7.37
C ILE A 465 -10.36 6.23 -8.57
N GLY A 466 -10.03 4.95 -8.39
CA GLY A 466 -10.31 3.85 -9.33
C GLY A 466 -11.58 3.06 -8.97
N ARG A 467 -11.88 2.01 -9.76
CA ARG A 467 -13.10 1.17 -9.63
C ARG A 467 -14.41 1.98 -9.66
N SER A 468 -14.43 3.07 -10.43
CA SER A 468 -15.61 3.91 -10.61
C SER A 468 -16.43 3.52 -11.85
N LYS A 469 -15.78 3.01 -12.91
CA LYS A 469 -16.44 2.55 -14.14
C LYS A 469 -16.65 1.03 -14.09
N PHE A 470 -15.65 0.31 -13.59
CA PHE A 470 -15.68 -1.15 -13.45
C PHE A 470 -15.75 -1.52 -11.95
N PRO A 471 -16.93 -1.80 -11.38
CA PRO A 471 -17.07 -2.06 -9.95
C PRO A 471 -16.45 -3.41 -9.55
N PRO A 472 -16.28 -3.66 -8.23
CA PRO A 472 -15.75 -4.93 -7.72
C PRO A 472 -16.53 -6.15 -8.23
N TRP A 473 -15.82 -7.22 -8.56
CA TRP A 473 -16.38 -8.41 -9.20
C TRP A 473 -16.97 -9.40 -8.17
N GLY A 474 -18.11 -10.02 -8.49
CA GLY A 474 -18.69 -11.11 -7.71
C GLY A 474 -18.16 -12.52 -8.09
N VAL A 475 -18.44 -13.52 -7.27
CA VAL A 475 -18.03 -14.93 -7.49
C VAL A 475 -19.22 -15.87 -7.39
N GLY A 476 -19.29 -16.86 -8.28
CA GLY A 476 -20.23 -17.98 -8.15
C GLY A 476 -21.70 -17.55 -8.09
N MET A 477 -22.14 -16.69 -9.02
CA MET A 477 -23.45 -16.01 -9.05
C MET A 477 -23.64 -14.87 -8.05
N GLY A 478 -22.64 -14.56 -7.22
CA GLY A 478 -22.61 -13.32 -6.48
C GLY A 478 -22.60 -12.11 -7.41
N LEU A 479 -23.33 -11.06 -7.04
CA LEU A 479 -23.43 -9.82 -7.80
C LEU A 479 -22.20 -8.94 -7.58
N ASN A 480 -21.90 -8.10 -8.56
CA ASN A 480 -20.83 -7.11 -8.45
C ASN A 480 -21.10 -6.10 -7.34
N GLY A 481 -20.02 -5.57 -6.78
CA GLY A 481 -20.04 -4.49 -5.80
C GLY A 481 -20.45 -3.15 -6.40
N THR A 482 -20.16 -2.07 -5.68
CA THR A 482 -20.56 -0.71 -6.07
C THR A 482 -19.35 0.17 -6.36
N PRO A 483 -19.49 1.21 -7.20
CA PRO A 483 -18.34 2.01 -7.62
C PRO A 483 -17.84 2.98 -6.54
N ASN A 484 -16.55 3.29 -6.56
CA ASN A 484 -15.99 4.40 -5.77
C ASN A 484 -16.22 5.74 -6.49
N TYR A 485 -16.29 6.85 -5.74
CA TYR A 485 -16.25 8.22 -6.27
C TYR A 485 -16.11 9.26 -5.16
N ALA A 486 -15.96 10.53 -5.54
CA ALA A 486 -16.14 11.64 -4.62
C ALA A 486 -17.18 12.63 -5.15
N VAL A 487 -17.73 13.45 -4.25
CA VAL A 487 -18.62 14.57 -4.58
C VAL A 487 -18.08 15.83 -3.91
N ILE A 488 -17.78 16.85 -4.71
CA ILE A 488 -17.45 18.17 -4.19
C ILE A 488 -18.76 18.95 -4.10
N ILE A 489 -19.04 19.56 -2.95
CA ILE A 489 -20.24 20.34 -2.67
C ILE A 489 -19.79 21.75 -2.28
N LYS A 490 -20.14 22.73 -3.09
CA LYS A 490 -19.84 24.15 -2.86
C LYS A 490 -20.81 24.73 -1.83
N SER A 491 -20.36 25.76 -1.12
CA SER A 491 -21.17 26.47 -0.12
C SER A 491 -22.47 27.10 -0.67
N ASN A 492 -22.55 27.35 -1.98
CA ASN A 492 -23.75 27.84 -2.67
C ASN A 492 -24.75 26.71 -3.03
N GLY A 493 -24.44 25.45 -2.73
CA GLY A 493 -25.25 24.27 -3.02
C GLY A 493 -24.94 23.57 -4.36
N GLU A 494 -24.05 24.11 -5.19
CA GLU A 494 -23.58 23.43 -6.39
C GLU A 494 -22.77 22.18 -6.03
N SER A 495 -22.94 21.08 -6.78
CA SER A 495 -22.19 19.87 -6.54
C SER A 495 -21.71 19.20 -7.82
N MET A 496 -20.53 18.59 -7.78
CA MET A 496 -19.97 17.82 -8.90
C MET A 496 -19.43 16.47 -8.41
N LYS A 497 -19.80 15.40 -9.13
CA LYS A 497 -19.23 14.07 -8.93
C LYS A 497 -17.88 14.01 -9.67
N VAL A 498 -16.85 13.54 -8.98
CA VAL A 498 -15.47 13.50 -9.46
C VAL A 498 -14.82 12.16 -9.15
N ARG A 499 -13.75 11.85 -9.88
CA ARG A 499 -12.94 10.62 -9.75
C ARG A 499 -11.45 10.89 -9.74
N ARG A 500 -11.03 11.90 -10.52
CA ARG A 500 -9.68 12.45 -10.52
C ARG A 500 -9.81 13.96 -10.51
N ILE A 501 -9.08 14.61 -9.61
CA ILE A 501 -8.94 16.07 -9.62
C ILE A 501 -7.58 16.40 -9.02
N ALA A 502 -6.93 17.41 -9.56
CA ALA A 502 -5.64 17.86 -9.09
C ALA A 502 -5.70 19.34 -8.74
N ASN A 503 -5.18 19.69 -7.56
CA ASN A 503 -5.01 21.05 -7.10
C ASN A 503 -6.29 21.92 -7.22
N TYR A 504 -7.45 21.30 -6.97
CA TYR A 504 -8.73 21.96 -7.09
C TYR A 504 -8.96 22.90 -5.92
N GLU A 505 -9.29 24.15 -6.22
CA GLU A 505 -9.52 25.16 -5.20
C GLU A 505 -10.84 24.91 -4.44
N MET A 506 -10.70 24.74 -3.13
CA MET A 506 -11.80 24.69 -2.18
C MET A 506 -11.81 25.95 -1.32
N LEU A 507 -12.98 26.55 -1.16
CA LEU A 507 -13.18 27.73 -0.33
C LEU A 507 -13.79 27.34 1.02
N LYS A 508 -13.73 28.26 1.97
CA LYS A 508 -14.37 28.09 3.27
C LYS A 508 -15.83 27.67 3.14
N GLY A 509 -16.18 26.57 3.81
CA GLY A 509 -17.53 26.01 3.79
C GLY A 509 -17.81 25.04 2.65
N ASP A 510 -16.94 24.96 1.64
CA ASP A 510 -16.98 23.86 0.66
C ASP A 510 -16.68 22.53 1.36
N LEU A 511 -17.23 21.45 0.79
CA LEU A 511 -17.16 20.10 1.31
C LEU A 511 -16.71 19.13 0.22
N VAL A 512 -15.88 18.15 0.57
CA VAL A 512 -15.62 16.96 -0.24
C VAL A 512 -16.16 15.72 0.47
N SER A 513 -17.02 14.98 -0.22
CA SER A 513 -17.62 13.73 0.22
C SER A 513 -16.91 12.58 -0.48
N LEU A 514 -16.04 11.87 0.24
CA LEU A 514 -15.34 10.68 -0.23
C LEU A 514 -16.27 9.48 -0.04
N ARG A 515 -16.50 8.70 -1.10
CA ARG A 515 -17.44 7.58 -1.10
C ARG A 515 -16.79 6.35 -1.70
N SER A 516 -16.34 5.44 -0.83
CA SER A 516 -15.92 4.12 -1.27
C SER A 516 -17.13 3.21 -1.51
N GLY A 517 -16.94 2.29 -2.43
CA GLY A 517 -17.91 1.28 -2.82
C GLY A 517 -17.85 0.04 -1.94
N GLY A 518 -18.88 -0.78 -2.07
CA GLY A 518 -18.98 -2.11 -1.47
C GLY A 518 -18.30 -3.17 -2.32
N GLY A 519 -17.83 -4.25 -1.68
CA GLY A 519 -17.21 -5.38 -2.36
C GLY A 519 -18.23 -6.25 -3.12
N GLY A 520 -17.73 -7.18 -3.93
CA GLY A 520 -18.55 -8.17 -4.64
C GLY A 520 -19.17 -9.22 -3.71
N GLY A 521 -20.30 -9.78 -4.13
CA GLY A 521 -20.96 -10.88 -3.44
C GLY A 521 -20.36 -12.24 -3.79
N TRP A 522 -20.61 -13.22 -2.94
CA TRP A 522 -20.20 -14.61 -3.12
C TRP A 522 -21.39 -15.56 -3.06
N GLY A 523 -21.54 -16.42 -4.07
CA GLY A 523 -22.62 -17.40 -4.15
C GLY A 523 -23.95 -16.78 -4.59
N ASP A 524 -24.93 -17.63 -4.90
CA ASP A 524 -26.29 -17.19 -5.25
C ASP A 524 -26.97 -16.50 -4.05
N PRO A 525 -27.46 -15.25 -4.19
CA PRO A 525 -28.24 -14.57 -3.14
C PRO A 525 -29.41 -15.39 -2.58
N LEU A 526 -30.05 -16.24 -3.38
CA LEU A 526 -31.17 -17.08 -2.93
C LEU A 526 -30.76 -18.16 -1.92
N GLU A 527 -29.45 -18.44 -1.78
CA GLU A 527 -28.91 -19.36 -0.78
C GLU A 527 -28.57 -18.69 0.56
N ARG A 528 -28.70 -17.35 0.67
CA ARG A 528 -28.41 -16.64 1.91
C ARG A 528 -29.39 -17.05 3.01
N ASP A 529 -28.88 -17.28 4.23
CA ASP A 529 -29.72 -17.57 5.39
C ASP A 529 -30.74 -16.42 5.61
N PRO A 530 -32.06 -16.69 5.57
CA PRO A 530 -33.08 -15.67 5.79
C PRO A 530 -32.93 -14.89 7.10
N LYS A 531 -32.31 -15.48 8.13
CA LYS A 531 -32.01 -14.79 9.40
C LYS A 531 -30.95 -13.71 9.22
N LEU A 532 -29.95 -13.94 8.38
CA LEU A 532 -28.95 -12.91 8.05
C LEU A 532 -29.56 -11.80 7.22
N VAL A 533 -30.49 -12.13 6.30
CA VAL A 533 -31.25 -11.12 5.55
C VAL A 533 -32.10 -10.26 6.49
N ALA A 534 -32.82 -10.88 7.42
CA ALA A 534 -33.59 -10.15 8.44
C ALA A 534 -32.69 -9.28 9.32
N TRP A 535 -31.49 -9.75 9.66
CA TRP A 535 -30.49 -8.97 10.40
C TRP A 535 -30.00 -7.75 9.59
N ASP A 536 -29.70 -7.92 8.30
CA ASP A 536 -29.29 -6.81 7.43
C ASP A 536 -30.41 -5.76 7.31
N VAL A 537 -31.68 -6.18 7.19
CA VAL A 537 -32.83 -5.26 7.18
C VAL A 537 -32.97 -4.51 8.51
N LYS A 538 -32.86 -5.23 9.63
CA LYS A 538 -32.99 -4.65 10.97
C LYS A 538 -31.91 -3.59 11.25
N ASN A 539 -30.72 -3.77 10.71
CA ASN A 539 -29.61 -2.81 10.82
C ASN A 539 -29.58 -1.80 9.67
N GLU A 540 -30.65 -1.74 8.89
CA GLU A 540 -30.84 -0.79 7.78
C GLU A 540 -29.80 -0.90 6.67
N TYR A 541 -29.06 -2.02 6.58
CA TYR A 541 -28.05 -2.29 5.55
C TYR A 541 -28.67 -2.60 4.19
N ILE A 542 -29.85 -3.20 4.20
CA ILE A 542 -30.67 -3.40 3.00
C ILE A 542 -32.13 -3.07 3.34
N THR A 543 -32.90 -2.74 2.32
CA THR A 543 -34.34 -2.48 2.45
C THR A 543 -35.15 -3.79 2.45
N ILE A 544 -36.39 -3.73 2.95
CA ILE A 544 -37.36 -4.85 2.85
C ILE A 544 -37.61 -5.22 1.38
N GLU A 545 -37.57 -4.24 0.47
CA GLU A 545 -37.71 -4.48 -0.96
C GLU A 545 -36.52 -5.26 -1.52
N GLN A 546 -35.29 -4.90 -1.15
CA GLN A 546 -34.09 -5.67 -1.52
C GLN A 546 -34.13 -7.09 -0.94
N ALA A 547 -34.57 -7.25 0.32
CA ALA A 547 -34.75 -8.58 0.94
C ALA A 547 -35.64 -9.49 0.08
N ARG A 548 -36.77 -8.97 -0.42
CA ARG A 548 -37.69 -9.71 -1.27
C ARG A 548 -37.13 -9.95 -2.67
N ASN A 549 -36.63 -8.90 -3.32
CA ASN A 549 -36.32 -8.92 -4.75
C ASN A 549 -34.99 -9.64 -5.05
N ILE A 550 -34.03 -9.58 -4.12
CA ILE A 550 -32.68 -10.12 -4.32
C ILE A 550 -32.54 -11.48 -3.65
N TYR A 551 -32.98 -11.59 -2.39
CA TYR A 551 -32.78 -12.80 -1.58
C TYR A 551 -34.01 -13.71 -1.50
N GLY A 552 -35.16 -13.29 -2.06
CA GLY A 552 -36.42 -14.05 -1.98
C GLY A 552 -37.01 -14.12 -0.56
N VAL A 553 -36.59 -13.26 0.36
CA VAL A 553 -37.01 -13.28 1.77
C VAL A 553 -38.10 -12.24 2.02
N VAL A 554 -39.23 -12.68 2.56
CA VAL A 554 -40.33 -11.79 2.96
C VAL A 554 -40.20 -11.47 4.45
N ILE A 555 -40.01 -10.19 4.76
CA ILE A 555 -39.92 -9.68 6.13
C ILE A 555 -41.26 -9.04 6.53
N ASP A 556 -41.77 -9.37 7.72
CA ASP A 556 -42.86 -8.64 8.36
C ASP A 556 -42.29 -7.34 8.95
N PRO A 557 -42.72 -6.14 8.51
CA PRO A 557 -42.22 -4.88 9.05
C PRO A 557 -42.48 -4.68 10.55
N ARG A 558 -43.30 -5.53 11.18
CA ARG A 558 -43.67 -5.45 12.60
C ARG A 558 -42.88 -6.41 13.51
N SER A 559 -42.11 -7.34 12.93
CA SER A 559 -41.38 -8.39 13.68
C SER A 559 -40.04 -7.96 14.22
#